data_AF-A0A3S2VYM1-F1
#
_entry.id   AF-A0A3S2VYM1-F1
#
_cell.length_a   1.000
_cell.length_b   1.000
_cell.length_c   1.000
_cell.angle_alpha   90.00
_cell.angle_beta   90.00
_cell.angle_gamma   90.00
#
_symmetry.space_group_name_H-M   'P 1'
#
loop_
_entity.id
_entity.type
_entity.pdbx_description
1 polymer ?
#
loop_
_entity_poly.entity_id
_entity_poly.type
_entity_poly.pdbx_seq_one_letter_code
_entity_poly.pdbx_strand_id
1 'polypeptide(L)'
;MNFADRDPALRPLLDRVLSADDRARVEPLLAELGELAAGELDRQAALADANPPQLVQYAPDGTRIDEIAFHPAHDRAAAIAYERFGLAAMSHRPGVHGWPTKVPHTVKYALSYLYVQSEFGMACPLSMTDSAARILRLFDPERYAAEIAALSSTDPEIRATGAMFMTEKQGGTDVGRTETVATDQGTHWTLTGKKWFASNPSADVVLTLARVPGQGDGTRGLGMFLVPRLRPDGTRNAIRIDRLKDKLGSKSIASGEVTLDEAYATPVGQLTDGFRQMAEMVNVSRLSNAMRATALMRRAVRESIDHTRERHVFGKPLFDQPLMRATLLPMIIDAEAALHLVVEAAARLTEADAGDAAARELVRVLTPLAKHTLCKRARSVTGEAMEIRGGNGYIEDWVNPRLLRDAHLGSIWEGSSNVIALDVLRCMRRQAAHRTLADTYGDRVAETRERWERLRTKGDALLELPPEEQEMRIGRYADELTRAVMETLLYEQGAHEARTTGNGRALLVARTCTALLDDPDTPPRTALDHLAELAEGGHIPLETAEEPAAHARAAHA
;
A
#
# COMPACT_ATOMS: atom_id res chain seq x y z
N MET A 1 16.00 14.66 13.36
CA MET A 1 16.35 13.47 12.53
C MET A 1 15.36 13.42 11.39
N ASN A 2 15.77 13.16 10.15
CA ASN A 2 14.90 13.16 8.98
C ASN A 2 14.66 11.71 8.49
N PHE A 3 13.42 11.31 8.24
CA PHE A 3 13.10 9.92 7.85
C PHE A 3 13.63 9.53 6.48
N ALA A 4 13.75 10.46 5.53
CA ALA A 4 14.38 10.18 4.24
C ALA A 4 15.89 9.92 4.38
N ASP A 5 16.57 10.66 5.28
CA ASP A 5 18.01 10.50 5.53
C ASP A 5 18.35 9.23 6.29
N ARG A 6 17.41 8.71 7.08
CA ARG A 6 17.63 7.50 7.85
C ARG A 6 17.31 6.23 7.07
N ASP A 7 16.64 6.32 5.93
CA ASP A 7 16.35 5.14 5.10
C ASP A 7 17.53 4.81 4.17
N PRO A 8 18.29 3.74 4.44
CA PRO A 8 19.51 3.45 3.68
C PRO A 8 19.24 3.02 2.24
N ALA A 9 18.00 2.66 1.91
CA ALA A 9 17.65 2.13 0.59
C ALA A 9 16.93 3.16 -0.29
N LEU A 10 16.26 4.16 0.29
CA LEU A 10 15.35 5.04 -0.45
C LEU A 10 16.07 5.84 -1.55
N ARG A 11 17.10 6.61 -1.20
CA ARG A 11 17.83 7.43 -2.20
C ARG A 11 18.61 6.58 -3.20
N PRO A 12 19.40 5.56 -2.80
CA PRO A 12 20.10 4.70 -3.75
C PRO A 12 19.16 3.99 -4.73
N LEU A 13 17.96 3.60 -4.29
CA LEU A 13 16.96 3.02 -5.17
C LEU A 13 16.45 4.06 -6.19
N LEU A 14 16.11 5.27 -5.73
CA LEU A 14 15.65 6.35 -6.61
C LEU A 14 16.72 6.81 -7.59
N ASP A 15 18.00 6.81 -7.20
CA ASP A 15 19.14 7.07 -8.09
C ASP A 15 19.19 6.07 -9.27
N ARG A 16 18.80 4.81 -9.02
CA ARG A 16 18.76 3.77 -10.04
C ARG A 16 17.53 3.87 -10.96
N VAL A 17 16.36 4.18 -10.42
CA VAL A 17 15.08 4.01 -11.15
C VAL A 17 14.51 5.30 -11.74
N LEU A 18 14.99 6.48 -11.33
CA LEU A 18 14.50 7.76 -11.83
C LEU A 18 15.41 8.31 -12.93
N SER A 19 14.81 9.11 -13.82
CA SER A 19 15.60 9.99 -14.68
C SER A 19 16.35 11.03 -13.85
N ALA A 20 17.44 11.59 -14.38
CA ALA A 20 18.19 12.64 -13.69
C ALA A 20 17.30 13.86 -13.34
N ASP A 21 16.39 14.23 -14.23
CA ASP A 21 15.45 15.34 -14.02
C ASP A 21 14.46 15.04 -12.89
N ASP A 22 13.83 13.86 -12.89
CA ASP A 22 12.90 13.46 -11.83
C ASP A 22 13.63 13.34 -10.49
N ARG A 23 14.85 12.80 -10.51
CA ARG A 23 15.69 12.64 -9.33
C ARG A 23 16.07 13.99 -8.70
N ALA A 24 16.43 14.96 -9.52
CA ALA A 24 16.75 16.31 -9.07
C ALA A 24 15.52 17.04 -8.50
N ARG A 25 14.35 16.90 -9.15
CA ARG A 25 13.10 17.52 -8.68
C ARG A 25 12.58 16.92 -7.38
N VAL A 26 12.73 15.60 -7.18
CA VAL A 26 12.17 14.92 -6.00
C VAL A 26 13.01 15.11 -4.73
N GLU A 27 14.32 15.32 -4.83
CA GLU A 27 15.21 15.46 -3.66
C GLU A 27 14.71 16.47 -2.61
N PRO A 28 14.41 17.74 -2.94
CA PRO A 28 13.94 18.69 -1.93
C PRO A 28 12.62 18.25 -1.28
N LEU A 29 11.75 17.53 -2.02
CA LEU A 29 10.50 17.00 -1.48
C LEU A 29 10.73 15.81 -0.53
N LEU A 30 11.72 14.96 -0.81
CA LEU A 30 12.11 13.88 0.10
C LEU A 30 12.66 14.46 1.41
N ALA A 31 13.53 15.45 1.32
CA ALA A 31 14.09 16.12 2.48
C ALA A 31 12.98 16.76 3.32
N GLU A 32 12.12 17.57 2.71
CA GLU A 32 11.03 18.25 3.44
C GLU A 32 10.04 17.24 4.06
N LEU A 33 9.54 16.28 3.27
CA LEU A 33 8.57 15.32 3.78
C LEU A 33 9.16 14.40 4.83
N GLY A 34 10.42 14.01 4.68
CA GLY A 34 11.12 13.20 5.66
C GLY A 34 11.33 13.93 6.99
N GLU A 35 11.53 15.25 6.98
CA GLU A 35 11.58 16.07 8.19
C GLU A 35 10.20 16.21 8.83
N LEU A 36 9.16 16.49 8.04
CA LEU A 36 7.79 16.55 8.52
C LEU A 36 7.35 15.22 9.12
N ALA A 37 7.60 14.11 8.43
CA ALA A 37 7.30 12.75 8.87
C ALA A 37 7.99 12.45 10.20
N ALA A 38 9.26 12.83 10.38
CA ALA A 38 9.98 12.61 11.63
C ALA A 38 9.61 13.58 12.77
N GLY A 39 8.79 14.59 12.49
CA GLY A 39 8.54 15.71 13.39
C GLY A 39 7.05 16.07 13.49
N GLU A 40 6.64 17.10 12.75
CA GLU A 40 5.29 17.65 12.85
C GLU A 40 4.22 16.60 12.54
N LEU A 41 4.35 15.89 11.42
CA LEU A 41 3.34 14.94 10.96
C LEU A 41 3.16 13.78 11.94
N ASP A 42 4.23 13.27 12.56
CA ASP A 42 4.12 12.21 13.57
C ASP A 42 3.34 12.66 14.81
N ARG A 43 3.56 13.90 15.26
CA ARG A 43 2.79 14.47 16.37
C ARG A 43 1.32 14.65 16.01
N GLN A 44 1.03 15.12 14.80
CA GLN A 44 -0.36 15.26 14.34
C GLN A 44 -1.04 13.89 14.21
N ALA A 45 -0.34 12.89 13.70
CA ALA A 45 -0.84 11.52 13.59
C ALA A 45 -1.21 10.93 14.95
N ALA A 46 -0.33 11.08 15.95
CA ALA A 46 -0.59 10.64 17.32
C ALA A 46 -1.81 11.36 17.93
N LEU A 47 -1.91 12.68 17.75
CA LEU A 47 -3.06 13.46 18.24
C LEU A 47 -4.36 13.06 17.55
N ALA A 48 -4.34 12.80 16.24
CA ALA A 48 -5.51 12.38 15.49
C ALA A 48 -5.96 10.94 15.86
N ASP A 49 -5.04 10.01 16.11
CA ASP A 49 -5.37 8.66 16.60
C ASP A 49 -5.97 8.69 18.02
N ALA A 50 -5.45 9.56 18.89
CA ALA A 50 -5.96 9.76 20.25
C ALA A 50 -7.31 10.51 20.31
N ASN A 51 -7.64 11.28 19.26
CA ASN A 51 -8.88 12.05 19.15
C ASN A 51 -9.64 11.64 17.88
N PRO A 52 -10.22 10.41 17.86
CA PRO A 52 -10.90 9.88 16.69
C PRO A 52 -12.11 10.74 16.29
N PRO A 53 -12.50 10.72 15.01
CA PRO A 53 -13.59 11.54 14.51
C PRO A 53 -14.92 11.18 15.15
N GLN A 54 -15.76 12.20 15.33
CA GLN A 54 -17.08 12.07 15.94
C GLN A 54 -18.19 12.40 14.94
N LEU A 55 -19.25 11.61 14.96
CA LEU A 55 -20.43 11.84 14.11
C LEU A 55 -21.42 12.76 14.83
N VAL A 56 -21.74 13.87 14.19
CA VAL A 56 -22.79 14.82 14.61
C VAL A 56 -23.99 14.61 13.71
N GLN A 57 -24.96 13.82 14.17
CA GLN A 57 -26.12 13.47 13.34
C GLN A 57 -27.16 14.59 13.25
N TYR A 58 -27.30 15.40 14.29
CA TYR A 58 -28.34 16.44 14.37
C TYR A 58 -27.75 17.78 14.79
N ALA A 59 -28.24 18.85 14.16
CA ALA A 59 -28.04 20.22 14.60
C ALA A 59 -28.88 20.52 15.87
N PRO A 60 -28.60 21.61 16.61
CA PRO A 60 -29.31 21.95 17.85
C PRO A 60 -30.83 22.14 17.69
N ASP A 61 -31.31 22.46 16.49
CA ASP A 61 -32.73 22.62 16.15
C ASP A 61 -33.44 21.30 15.82
N GLY A 62 -32.73 20.18 15.82
CA GLY A 62 -33.23 18.85 15.47
C GLY A 62 -33.09 18.48 13.99
N THR A 63 -32.54 19.36 13.14
CA THR A 63 -32.30 19.06 11.73
C THR A 63 -31.19 18.00 11.61
N ARG A 64 -31.44 16.91 10.87
CA ARG A 64 -30.41 15.90 10.62
C ARG A 64 -29.34 16.45 9.65
N ILE A 65 -28.08 16.41 10.07
CA ILE A 65 -26.93 16.94 9.31
C ILE A 65 -25.82 15.92 9.07
N ASP A 66 -25.71 14.81 9.79
CA ASP A 66 -24.69 13.76 9.57
C ASP A 66 -23.28 14.30 9.20
N GLU A 67 -22.77 15.27 9.98
CA GLU A 67 -21.43 15.83 9.80
C GLU A 67 -20.40 15.06 10.63
N ILE A 68 -19.14 15.02 10.17
CA ILE A 68 -18.06 14.37 10.89
C ILE A 68 -17.12 15.45 11.42
N ALA A 69 -17.06 15.57 12.75
CA ALA A 69 -16.12 16.44 13.43
C ALA A 69 -14.77 15.74 13.55
N PHE A 70 -13.76 16.28 12.87
CA PHE A 70 -12.37 15.84 12.98
C PHE A 70 -11.61 16.72 13.96
N HIS A 71 -10.61 16.14 14.63
CA HIS A 71 -9.66 16.92 15.42
C HIS A 71 -8.75 17.76 14.47
N PRO A 72 -8.35 19.00 14.79
CA PRO A 72 -7.52 19.83 13.90
C PRO A 72 -6.21 19.18 13.44
N ALA A 73 -5.69 18.23 14.22
CA ALA A 73 -4.53 17.42 13.85
C ALA A 73 -4.74 16.58 12.57
N HIS A 74 -5.95 16.03 12.39
CA HIS A 74 -6.34 15.35 11.16
C HIS A 74 -6.27 16.30 9.96
N ASP A 75 -6.84 17.50 10.10
CA ASP A 75 -6.88 18.47 9.01
C ASP A 75 -5.49 18.98 8.65
N ARG A 76 -4.60 19.12 9.65
CA ARG A 76 -3.20 19.45 9.40
C ARG A 76 -2.47 18.34 8.64
N ALA A 77 -2.68 17.07 9.01
CA ALA A 77 -2.12 15.93 8.27
C ALA A 77 -2.68 15.87 6.83
N ALA A 78 -3.97 16.14 6.65
CA ALA A 78 -4.62 16.23 5.34
C ALA A 78 -4.02 17.35 4.48
N ALA A 79 -3.81 18.54 5.03
CA ALA A 79 -3.22 19.67 4.34
C ALA A 79 -1.80 19.37 3.85
N ILE A 80 -0.98 18.69 4.67
CA ILE A 80 0.35 18.22 4.25
C ILE A 80 0.21 17.32 3.01
N ALA A 81 -0.67 16.32 3.06
CA ALA A 81 -0.77 15.35 1.97
C ALA A 81 -1.42 15.90 0.68
N TYR A 82 -2.56 16.58 0.79
CA TYR A 82 -3.35 17.03 -0.36
C TYR A 82 -2.89 18.37 -0.93
N GLU A 83 -2.52 19.32 -0.07
CA GLU A 83 -2.25 20.70 -0.51
C GLU A 83 -0.75 20.89 -0.73
N ARG A 84 0.06 20.61 0.30
CA ARG A 84 1.51 20.81 0.22
C ARG A 84 2.17 19.82 -0.74
N PHE A 85 1.93 18.52 -0.55
CA PHE A 85 2.56 17.49 -1.38
C PHE A 85 1.74 17.07 -2.59
N GLY A 86 0.43 17.34 -2.61
CA GLY A 86 -0.41 17.01 -3.76
C GLY A 86 -0.43 15.51 -4.08
N LEU A 87 -0.31 14.63 -3.08
CA LEU A 87 -0.11 13.19 -3.28
C LEU A 87 -1.23 12.54 -4.12
N ALA A 88 -2.47 12.99 -3.94
CA ALA A 88 -3.62 12.54 -4.74
C ALA A 88 -3.66 13.16 -6.14
N ALA A 89 -3.02 14.32 -6.36
CA ALA A 89 -3.03 15.05 -7.63
C ALA A 89 -1.90 14.62 -8.59
N MET A 90 -0.77 14.14 -8.04
CA MET A 90 0.47 13.80 -8.77
C MET A 90 0.26 12.99 -10.05
N SER A 91 -0.58 11.96 -10.00
CA SER A 91 -0.81 11.04 -11.13
C SER A 91 -1.82 11.54 -12.17
N HIS A 92 -2.43 12.71 -11.97
CA HIS A 92 -3.59 13.14 -12.76
C HIS A 92 -3.37 14.40 -13.58
N ARG A 93 -2.50 15.31 -13.13
CA ARG A 93 -2.29 16.60 -13.77
C ARG A 93 -0.81 16.99 -13.85
N PRO A 94 -0.40 17.76 -14.87
CA PRO A 94 0.90 18.41 -14.88
C PRO A 94 0.95 19.57 -13.87
N GLY A 95 2.16 20.07 -13.63
CA GLY A 95 2.44 21.27 -12.84
C GLY A 95 2.59 21.04 -11.33
N VAL A 96 2.24 19.86 -10.82
CA VAL A 96 2.47 19.50 -9.41
C VAL A 96 3.98 19.52 -9.14
N HIS A 97 4.44 20.37 -8.23
CA HIS A 97 5.86 20.60 -7.93
C HIS A 97 6.74 20.89 -9.15
N GLY A 98 6.17 21.51 -10.19
CA GLY A 98 6.92 21.89 -11.39
C GLY A 98 7.22 20.76 -12.37
N TRP A 99 6.61 19.58 -12.21
CA TRP A 99 6.67 18.55 -13.25
C TRP A 99 5.91 19.00 -14.51
N PRO A 100 6.52 18.92 -15.72
CA PRO A 100 5.88 19.36 -16.96
C PRO A 100 4.76 18.42 -17.41
N THR A 101 4.83 17.15 -16.99
CA THR A 101 3.83 16.10 -17.24
C THR A 101 3.27 15.59 -15.91
N LYS A 102 2.44 14.55 -15.95
CA LYS A 102 2.03 13.84 -14.72
C LYS A 102 3.27 13.29 -14.01
N VAL A 103 3.29 13.38 -12.70
CA VAL A 103 4.39 12.88 -11.87
C VAL A 103 4.43 11.34 -11.99
N PRO A 104 5.61 10.72 -12.22
CA PRO A 104 5.74 9.26 -12.25
C PRO A 104 5.23 8.62 -10.96
N HIS A 105 4.62 7.43 -11.07
CA HIS A 105 4.10 6.75 -9.87
C HIS A 105 5.23 6.37 -8.90
N THR A 106 6.45 6.13 -9.39
CA THR A 106 7.64 5.89 -8.56
C THR A 106 7.89 7.04 -7.58
N VAL A 107 7.85 8.29 -8.06
CA VAL A 107 8.00 9.50 -7.24
C VAL A 107 6.85 9.63 -6.23
N LYS A 108 5.61 9.48 -6.69
CA LYS A 108 4.43 9.56 -5.82
C LYS A 108 4.46 8.53 -4.69
N TYR A 109 4.79 7.27 -5.01
CA TYR A 109 4.83 6.21 -4.01
C TYR A 109 6.02 6.35 -3.06
N ALA A 110 7.15 6.89 -3.49
CA ALA A 110 8.27 7.23 -2.60
C ALA A 110 7.90 8.31 -1.58
N LEU A 111 7.20 9.37 -2.01
CA LEU A 111 6.72 10.42 -1.10
C LEU A 111 5.59 9.90 -0.19
N SER A 112 4.63 9.16 -0.74
CA SER A 112 3.55 8.55 0.05
C SER A 112 4.11 7.57 1.09
N TYR A 113 5.17 6.83 0.74
CA TYR A 113 5.88 5.95 1.66
C TYR A 113 6.45 6.70 2.86
N LEU A 114 7.09 7.85 2.66
CA LEU A 114 7.56 8.70 3.77
C LEU A 114 6.41 9.23 4.63
N TYR A 115 5.33 9.70 4.00
CA TYR A 115 4.14 10.18 4.73
C TYR A 115 3.54 9.09 5.64
N VAL A 116 3.42 7.87 5.12
CA VAL A 116 2.78 6.75 5.84
C VAL A 116 3.63 6.20 6.99
N GLN A 117 4.95 6.45 7.01
CA GLN A 117 5.77 6.14 8.19
C GLN A 117 5.26 6.84 9.47
N SER A 118 4.47 7.90 9.31
CA SER A 118 3.89 8.67 10.42
C SER A 118 2.37 8.59 10.46
N GLU A 119 1.68 8.72 9.32
CA GLU A 119 0.21 8.72 9.28
C GLU A 119 -0.36 7.69 8.28
N PHE A 120 -0.83 6.57 8.81
CA PHE A 120 -1.40 5.46 8.02
C PHE A 120 -2.87 5.69 7.64
N GLY A 121 -3.68 6.23 8.55
CA GLY A 121 -5.12 6.36 8.37
C GLY A 121 -5.45 7.25 7.18
N MET A 122 -4.89 8.47 7.13
CA MET A 122 -5.14 9.44 6.06
C MET A 122 -4.77 8.93 4.66
N ALA A 123 -3.87 7.97 4.55
CA ALA A 123 -3.54 7.36 3.27
C ALA A 123 -4.76 6.68 2.62
N CYS A 124 -5.76 6.27 3.40
CA CYS A 124 -7.02 5.70 2.89
C CYS A 124 -7.80 6.69 2.02
N PRO A 125 -8.31 7.83 2.52
CA PRO A 125 -9.00 8.81 1.68
C PRO A 125 -8.10 9.36 0.57
N LEU A 126 -6.79 9.51 0.79
CA LEU A 126 -5.85 9.95 -0.27
C LEU A 126 -5.86 8.99 -1.47
N SER A 127 -5.74 7.69 -1.20
CA SER A 127 -5.78 6.68 -2.24
C SER A 127 -7.16 6.55 -2.89
N MET A 128 -8.24 6.72 -2.13
CA MET A 128 -9.59 6.65 -2.71
C MET A 128 -9.87 7.86 -3.61
N THR A 129 -9.36 9.04 -3.25
CA THR A 129 -9.44 10.26 -4.06
C THR A 129 -8.70 10.09 -5.38
N ASP A 130 -7.44 9.64 -5.32
CA ASP A 130 -6.61 9.32 -6.48
C ASP A 130 -7.25 8.24 -7.38
N SER A 131 -7.72 7.14 -6.79
CA SER A 131 -8.38 6.07 -7.53
C SER A 131 -9.71 6.52 -8.14
N ALA A 132 -10.51 7.36 -7.47
CA ALA A 132 -11.75 7.89 -8.02
C ALA A 132 -11.48 8.76 -9.25
N ALA A 133 -10.51 9.68 -9.17
CA ALA A 133 -10.08 10.49 -10.31
C ALA A 133 -9.61 9.63 -11.49
N ARG A 134 -8.85 8.55 -11.20
CA ARG A 134 -8.41 7.59 -12.21
C ARG A 134 -9.59 6.92 -12.92
N ILE A 135 -10.54 6.39 -12.16
CA ILE A 135 -11.66 5.61 -12.69
C ILE A 135 -12.57 6.47 -13.55
N LEU A 136 -12.89 7.69 -13.09
CA LEU A 136 -13.68 8.62 -13.88
C LEU A 136 -12.97 8.99 -15.19
N ARG A 137 -11.65 9.19 -15.15
CA ARG A 137 -10.86 9.50 -16.34
C ARG A 137 -10.76 8.33 -17.32
N LEU A 138 -10.78 7.08 -16.84
CA LEU A 138 -10.71 5.89 -17.68
C LEU A 138 -12.03 5.60 -18.41
N PHE A 139 -13.17 5.87 -17.76
CA PHE A 139 -14.46 5.41 -18.27
C PHE A 139 -15.38 6.51 -18.77
N ASP A 140 -15.34 7.72 -18.22
CA ASP A 140 -16.22 8.85 -18.58
C ASP A 140 -15.55 10.23 -18.35
N PRO A 141 -14.40 10.51 -18.97
CA PRO A 141 -13.62 11.71 -18.65
C PRO A 141 -14.33 13.04 -18.95
N GLU A 142 -15.16 13.10 -20.00
CA GLU A 142 -15.87 14.31 -20.40
C GLU A 142 -17.04 14.62 -19.45
N ARG A 143 -17.78 13.58 -19.05
CA ARG A 143 -18.93 13.70 -18.14
C ARG A 143 -18.52 14.20 -16.76
N TYR A 144 -17.38 13.72 -16.26
CA TYR A 144 -16.91 13.97 -14.90
C TYR A 144 -15.71 14.91 -14.84
N ALA A 145 -15.58 15.82 -15.82
CA ALA A 145 -14.43 16.72 -15.90
C ALA A 145 -14.28 17.62 -14.65
N ALA A 146 -15.41 18.07 -14.07
CA ALA A 146 -15.42 18.90 -12.86
C ALA A 146 -14.97 18.12 -11.62
N GLU A 147 -15.48 16.90 -11.45
CA GLU A 147 -15.11 16.01 -10.35
C GLU A 147 -13.65 15.59 -10.46
N ILE A 148 -13.17 15.25 -11.65
CA ILE A 148 -11.75 14.93 -11.89
C ILE A 148 -10.86 16.12 -11.53
N ALA A 149 -11.26 17.34 -11.92
CA ALA A 149 -10.52 18.56 -11.58
C ALA A 149 -10.47 18.79 -10.06
N ALA A 150 -11.60 18.63 -9.36
CA ALA A 150 -11.70 18.80 -7.92
C ALA A 150 -10.91 17.73 -7.15
N LEU A 151 -11.03 16.45 -7.52
CA LEU A 151 -10.32 15.32 -6.91
C LEU A 151 -8.79 15.40 -7.13
N SER A 152 -8.35 16.11 -8.16
CA SER A 152 -6.93 16.36 -8.46
C SER A 152 -6.49 17.79 -8.12
N SER A 153 -7.27 18.55 -7.34
CA SER A 153 -6.89 19.88 -6.91
C SER A 153 -6.03 19.83 -5.64
N THR A 154 -5.02 20.71 -5.59
CA THR A 154 -4.24 21.01 -4.38
C THR A 154 -4.73 22.28 -3.68
N ASP A 155 -5.71 22.97 -4.26
CA ASP A 155 -6.34 24.16 -3.69
C ASP A 155 -7.42 23.73 -2.70
N PRO A 156 -7.31 24.06 -1.40
CA PRO A 156 -8.28 23.65 -0.38
C PRO A 156 -9.71 24.13 -0.64
N GLU A 157 -9.90 25.23 -1.38
CA GLU A 157 -11.25 25.78 -1.68
C GLU A 157 -11.97 24.99 -2.77
N ILE A 158 -11.23 24.23 -3.59
CA ILE A 158 -11.75 23.48 -4.74
C ILE A 158 -11.65 21.98 -4.51
N ARG A 159 -10.69 21.53 -3.69
CA ARG A 159 -10.35 20.12 -3.49
C ARG A 159 -11.57 19.31 -3.04
N ALA A 160 -11.82 18.23 -3.78
CA ALA A 160 -12.75 17.17 -3.39
C ALA A 160 -12.00 15.94 -2.89
N THR A 161 -12.65 15.15 -2.05
CA THR A 161 -12.20 13.84 -1.61
C THR A 161 -13.07 12.71 -2.16
N GLY A 162 -12.44 11.57 -2.41
CA GLY A 162 -13.08 10.36 -2.93
C GLY A 162 -13.30 9.29 -1.87
N ALA A 163 -14.29 8.43 -2.11
CA ALA A 163 -14.50 7.17 -1.38
C ALA A 163 -14.99 6.05 -2.31
N MET A 164 -14.87 4.81 -1.83
CA MET A 164 -15.35 3.61 -2.51
C MET A 164 -16.22 2.79 -1.55
N PHE A 165 -17.50 2.59 -1.88
CA PHE A 165 -18.43 1.79 -1.07
C PHE A 165 -18.83 0.50 -1.79
N MET A 166 -18.14 -0.59 -1.47
CA MET A 166 -18.45 -1.91 -2.03
C MET A 166 -19.06 -2.86 -1.02
N THR A 167 -18.59 -2.84 0.24
CA THR A 167 -18.94 -3.86 1.22
C THR A 167 -20.32 -3.62 1.81
N GLU A 168 -21.14 -4.67 1.79
CA GLU A 168 -22.45 -4.72 2.43
C GLU A 168 -22.47 -5.85 3.49
N LYS A 169 -23.55 -5.98 4.26
CA LYS A 169 -23.62 -6.91 5.42
C LYS A 169 -23.39 -8.37 5.02
N GLN A 170 -23.91 -8.74 3.86
CA GLN A 170 -23.88 -10.07 3.28
C GLN A 170 -22.54 -10.45 2.64
N GLY A 171 -21.66 -9.47 2.37
CA GLY A 171 -20.34 -9.75 1.80
C GLY A 171 -19.54 -8.51 1.39
N GLY A 172 -18.22 -8.57 1.64
CA GLY A 172 -17.23 -7.66 1.04
C GLY A 172 -16.36 -8.35 -0.02
N THR A 173 -16.01 -9.62 0.20
CA THR A 173 -15.32 -10.45 -0.81
C THR A 173 -16.24 -10.85 -1.96
N ASP A 174 -17.44 -11.34 -1.63
CA ASP A 174 -18.46 -11.74 -2.60
C ASP A 174 -19.42 -10.59 -2.87
N VAL A 175 -18.93 -9.59 -3.61
CA VAL A 175 -19.74 -8.41 -3.95
C VAL A 175 -20.89 -8.71 -4.89
N GLY A 176 -20.92 -9.88 -5.52
CA GLY A 176 -22.05 -10.32 -6.36
C GLY A 176 -23.37 -10.40 -5.59
N ARG A 177 -23.29 -10.53 -4.26
CA ARG A 177 -24.42 -10.53 -3.34
C ARG A 177 -24.95 -9.13 -3.00
N THR A 178 -24.42 -8.06 -3.60
CA THR A 178 -24.90 -6.67 -3.40
C THR A 178 -26.43 -6.57 -3.49
N GLU A 179 -27.02 -5.94 -2.48
CA GLU A 179 -28.45 -5.72 -2.31
C GLU A 179 -28.86 -4.27 -2.55
N THR A 180 -27.92 -3.30 -2.57
CA THR A 180 -28.23 -1.94 -3.03
C THR A 180 -28.79 -1.98 -4.45
N VAL A 181 -29.97 -1.39 -4.66
CA VAL A 181 -30.67 -1.36 -5.96
C VAL A 181 -30.53 0.02 -6.58
N ALA A 182 -30.34 0.05 -7.89
CA ALA A 182 -30.39 1.26 -8.70
C ALA A 182 -31.74 1.36 -9.42
N THR A 183 -32.41 2.52 -9.31
CA THR A 183 -33.65 2.83 -10.04
C THR A 183 -33.38 3.92 -11.05
N ASP A 184 -33.77 3.68 -12.31
CA ASP A 184 -33.65 4.66 -13.40
C ASP A 184 -34.74 5.73 -13.28
N GLN A 185 -34.35 7.00 -13.21
CA GLN A 185 -35.23 8.16 -13.18
C GLN A 185 -35.25 8.91 -14.53
N GLY A 186 -34.71 8.30 -15.59
CA GLY A 186 -34.62 8.83 -16.95
C GLY A 186 -33.45 9.79 -17.17
N THR A 187 -33.21 10.73 -16.25
CA THR A 187 -32.11 11.71 -16.33
C THR A 187 -30.93 11.38 -15.42
N HIS A 188 -31.20 10.61 -14.37
CA HIS A 188 -30.25 10.18 -13.35
C HIS A 188 -30.75 8.87 -12.75
N TRP A 189 -30.01 8.34 -11.78
CA TRP A 189 -30.39 7.15 -11.04
C TRP A 189 -30.56 7.49 -9.56
N THR A 190 -31.35 6.69 -8.87
CA THR A 190 -31.41 6.72 -7.41
C THR A 190 -30.96 5.37 -6.85
N LEU A 191 -30.18 5.40 -5.77
CA LEU A 191 -29.69 4.19 -5.11
C LEU A 191 -30.34 4.01 -3.75
N THR A 192 -30.85 2.82 -3.49
CA THR A 192 -31.44 2.45 -2.20
C THR A 192 -30.75 1.20 -1.66
N GLY A 193 -30.13 1.30 -0.49
CA GLY A 193 -29.40 0.18 0.11
C GLY A 193 -28.52 0.59 1.29
N LYS A 194 -27.75 -0.37 1.81
CA LYS A 194 -26.90 -0.17 2.99
C LYS A 194 -25.47 -0.59 2.73
N LYS A 195 -24.54 0.35 2.91
CA LYS A 195 -23.10 0.16 2.84
C LYS A 195 -22.55 -0.07 4.23
N TRP A 196 -21.96 -1.24 4.43
CA TRP A 196 -21.62 -1.75 5.76
C TRP A 196 -20.25 -1.28 6.25
N PHE A 197 -19.30 -1.09 5.33
CA PHE A 197 -18.02 -0.44 5.58
C PHE A 197 -17.84 0.69 4.57
N ALA A 198 -18.11 1.91 5.01
CA ALA A 198 -17.95 3.13 4.24
C ALA A 198 -16.83 3.98 4.88
N SER A 199 -15.61 3.83 4.37
CA SER A 199 -14.48 4.68 4.78
C SER A 199 -14.56 6.04 4.10
N ASN A 200 -14.24 7.11 4.84
CA ASN A 200 -14.50 8.49 4.43
C ASN A 200 -15.98 8.71 4.02
N PRO A 201 -16.97 8.44 4.91
CA PRO A 201 -18.38 8.50 4.55
C PRO A 201 -18.89 9.91 4.22
N SER A 202 -18.12 10.94 4.54
CA SER A 202 -18.37 12.35 4.19
C SER A 202 -17.68 12.80 2.90
N ALA A 203 -17.10 11.88 2.12
CA ALA A 203 -16.44 12.20 0.86
C ALA A 203 -17.36 12.94 -0.12
N ASP A 204 -16.78 13.84 -0.91
CA ASP A 204 -17.50 14.63 -1.91
C ASP A 204 -17.96 13.76 -3.09
N VAL A 205 -17.16 12.75 -3.44
CA VAL A 205 -17.42 11.80 -4.52
C VAL A 205 -17.31 10.37 -4.00
N VAL A 206 -18.40 9.59 -4.10
CA VAL A 206 -18.40 8.17 -3.76
C VAL A 206 -18.59 7.35 -5.03
N LEU A 207 -17.70 6.38 -5.28
CA LEU A 207 -17.93 5.33 -6.27
C LEU A 207 -18.47 4.07 -5.59
N THR A 208 -19.57 3.53 -6.10
CA THR A 208 -20.26 2.37 -5.52
C THR A 208 -20.80 1.43 -6.59
N LEU A 209 -21.07 0.20 -6.19
CA LEU A 209 -21.85 -0.76 -6.97
C LEU A 209 -23.30 -0.80 -6.51
N ALA A 210 -24.21 -0.99 -7.47
CA ALA A 210 -25.62 -1.24 -7.22
C ALA A 210 -26.19 -2.20 -8.28
N ARG A 211 -27.22 -2.97 -7.90
CA ARG A 211 -27.92 -3.89 -8.77
C ARG A 211 -28.81 -3.12 -9.74
N VAL A 212 -28.61 -3.37 -11.03
CA VAL A 212 -29.44 -2.81 -12.10
C VAL A 212 -30.56 -3.81 -12.42
N PRO A 213 -31.84 -3.46 -12.21
CA PRO A 213 -32.97 -4.35 -12.50
C PRO A 213 -32.92 -4.89 -13.93
N GLY A 214 -33.14 -6.21 -14.08
CA GLY A 214 -33.13 -6.89 -15.38
C GLY A 214 -31.75 -7.25 -15.95
N GLN A 215 -30.64 -6.82 -15.33
CA GLN A 215 -29.28 -7.09 -15.84
C GLN A 215 -28.74 -8.49 -15.45
N GLY A 216 -29.40 -9.17 -14.51
CA GLY A 216 -29.08 -10.52 -14.07
C GLY A 216 -28.50 -10.61 -12.65
N ASP A 217 -27.99 -11.79 -12.30
CA ASP A 217 -27.52 -12.12 -10.95
C ASP A 217 -26.01 -11.99 -10.78
N GLY A 218 -25.57 -12.02 -9.52
CA GLY A 218 -24.15 -11.96 -9.15
C GLY A 218 -23.50 -10.66 -9.61
N THR A 219 -22.21 -10.71 -9.94
CA THR A 219 -21.44 -9.55 -10.39
C THR A 219 -21.86 -9.02 -11.76
N ARG A 220 -22.51 -9.82 -12.60
CA ARG A 220 -23.03 -9.40 -13.92
C ARG A 220 -24.21 -8.44 -13.80
N GLY A 221 -24.95 -8.52 -12.69
CA GLY A 221 -26.08 -7.64 -12.41
C GLY A 221 -25.73 -6.28 -11.82
N LEU A 222 -24.44 -5.97 -11.65
CA LEU A 222 -23.99 -4.77 -10.93
C LEU A 222 -23.47 -3.70 -11.90
N GLY A 223 -24.02 -2.50 -11.77
CA GLY A 223 -23.51 -1.28 -12.38
C GLY A 223 -22.66 -0.47 -11.41
N MET A 224 -21.74 0.33 -11.95
CA MET A 224 -20.93 1.28 -11.20
C MET A 224 -21.56 2.67 -11.27
N PHE A 225 -21.64 3.34 -10.12
CA PHE A 225 -22.28 4.63 -9.98
C PHE A 225 -21.40 5.60 -9.20
N LEU A 226 -21.46 6.87 -9.59
CA LEU A 226 -20.99 8.00 -8.80
C LEU A 226 -22.16 8.53 -7.97
N VAL A 227 -21.95 8.66 -6.67
CA VAL A 227 -22.90 9.26 -5.72
C VAL A 227 -22.22 10.49 -5.13
N PRO A 228 -22.63 11.72 -5.48
CA PRO A 228 -22.03 12.93 -4.95
C PRO A 228 -22.59 13.25 -3.56
N ARG A 229 -21.81 13.93 -2.72
CA ARG A 229 -22.27 14.44 -1.41
C ARG A 229 -23.43 15.43 -1.57
N LEU A 230 -23.32 16.31 -2.55
CA LEU A 230 -24.34 17.29 -2.90
C LEU A 230 -24.97 16.94 -4.24
N ARG A 231 -26.27 17.18 -4.36
CA ARG A 231 -27.03 17.05 -5.61
C ARG A 231 -26.65 18.21 -6.56
N PRO A 232 -26.96 18.11 -7.87
CA PRO A 232 -26.70 19.19 -8.82
C PRO A 232 -27.34 20.55 -8.45
N ASP A 233 -28.43 20.53 -7.67
CA ASP A 233 -29.10 21.74 -7.16
C ASP A 233 -28.43 22.33 -5.89
N GLY A 234 -27.32 21.74 -5.43
CA GLY A 234 -26.57 22.14 -4.24
C GLY A 234 -27.13 21.61 -2.92
N THR A 235 -28.28 20.92 -2.93
CA THR A 235 -28.85 20.32 -1.72
C THR A 235 -28.10 19.05 -1.32
N ARG A 236 -28.19 18.64 -0.04
CA ARG A 236 -27.56 17.40 0.42
C ARG A 236 -28.19 16.20 -0.29
N ASN A 237 -27.35 15.26 -0.69
CA ASN A 237 -27.81 13.98 -1.20
C ASN A 237 -28.36 13.12 -0.04
N ALA A 238 -29.24 12.17 -0.36
CA ALA A 238 -29.90 11.30 0.61
C ALA A 238 -28.98 10.15 1.08
N ILE A 239 -27.82 10.54 1.59
CA ILE A 239 -26.80 9.68 2.19
C ILE A 239 -26.85 9.89 3.70
N ARG A 240 -27.20 8.83 4.43
CA ARG A 240 -27.33 8.86 5.88
C ARG A 240 -26.17 8.11 6.52
N ILE A 241 -25.40 8.77 7.37
CA ILE A 241 -24.38 8.10 8.18
C ILE A 241 -25.07 7.55 9.42
N ASP A 242 -25.18 6.24 9.50
CA ASP A 242 -25.92 5.57 10.58
C ASP A 242 -25.11 5.60 11.88
N ARG A 243 -23.82 5.28 11.80
CA ARG A 243 -22.83 5.36 12.88
C ARG A 243 -21.41 5.30 12.34
N LEU A 244 -20.44 5.70 13.17
CA LEU A 244 -19.03 5.36 12.96
C LEU A 244 -18.71 4.02 13.64
N LYS A 245 -17.70 3.32 13.09
CA LYS A 245 -17.17 2.07 13.62
C LYS A 245 -16.15 2.39 14.72
N ASP A 246 -16.25 1.67 15.84
CA ASP A 246 -15.15 1.55 16.78
C ASP A 246 -14.14 0.52 16.23
N LYS A 247 -12.91 0.95 15.98
CA LYS A 247 -11.90 0.21 15.21
C LYS A 247 -10.65 -0.04 16.04
N LEU A 248 -10.01 -1.18 15.78
CA LEU A 248 -8.69 -1.50 16.33
C LEU A 248 -7.63 -0.46 15.94
N GLY A 249 -7.45 -0.23 14.64
CA GLY A 249 -6.49 0.75 14.08
C GLY A 249 -7.17 1.71 13.11
N SER A 250 -6.37 2.58 12.48
CA SER A 250 -6.81 3.69 11.63
C SER A 250 -7.82 4.60 12.34
N LYS A 251 -7.63 4.85 13.64
CA LYS A 251 -8.61 5.59 14.45
C LYS A 251 -8.72 7.05 14.02
N SER A 252 -7.66 7.60 13.40
CA SER A 252 -7.62 8.95 12.82
C SER A 252 -8.64 9.17 11.68
N ILE A 253 -9.20 8.12 11.07
CA ILE A 253 -10.17 8.26 9.97
C ILE A 253 -11.54 7.72 10.30
N ALA A 254 -12.56 8.36 9.74
CA ALA A 254 -13.93 7.96 9.91
C ALA A 254 -14.27 6.80 8.96
N SER A 255 -14.74 5.69 9.53
CA SER A 255 -15.37 4.60 8.78
C SER A 255 -16.71 4.34 9.41
N GLY A 256 -17.77 4.22 8.61
CA GLY A 256 -19.12 4.10 9.12
C GLY A 256 -19.98 3.08 8.41
N GLU A 257 -21.23 3.03 8.86
CA GLU A 257 -22.35 2.43 8.15
C GLU A 257 -23.13 3.54 7.47
N VAL A 258 -23.45 3.36 6.20
CA VAL A 258 -24.14 4.37 5.40
C VAL A 258 -25.40 3.75 4.80
N THR A 259 -26.53 4.41 4.97
CA THR A 259 -27.77 4.11 4.27
C THR A 259 -27.89 5.08 3.09
N LEU A 260 -28.08 4.53 1.89
CA LEU A 260 -28.48 5.26 0.69
C LEU A 260 -30.00 5.15 0.60
N ASP A 261 -30.71 6.28 0.62
CA ASP A 261 -32.17 6.33 0.65
C ASP A 261 -32.66 7.11 -0.56
N GLU A 262 -32.88 6.42 -1.68
CA GLU A 262 -33.10 7.04 -2.99
C GLU A 262 -32.02 8.10 -3.34
N ALA A 263 -30.78 7.82 -2.96
CA ALA A 263 -29.65 8.74 -3.13
C ALA A 263 -29.39 9.00 -4.62
N TYR A 264 -29.30 10.26 -5.02
CA TYR A 264 -28.97 10.67 -6.37
C TYR A 264 -27.64 10.05 -6.81
N ALA A 265 -27.60 9.50 -8.01
CA ALA A 265 -26.43 8.89 -8.59
C ALA A 265 -26.40 9.02 -10.11
N THR A 266 -25.21 8.90 -10.67
CA THR A 266 -24.98 8.84 -12.12
C THR A 266 -24.19 7.59 -12.49
N PRO A 267 -24.51 6.92 -13.61
CA PRO A 267 -23.78 5.72 -14.02
C PRO A 267 -22.37 6.10 -14.49
N VAL A 268 -21.40 5.23 -14.23
CA VAL A 268 -20.00 5.40 -14.67
C VAL A 268 -19.63 4.29 -15.65
N GLY A 269 -19.31 4.69 -16.88
CA GLY A 269 -19.13 3.89 -18.07
C GLY A 269 -20.32 2.98 -18.35
N GLN A 270 -20.06 1.71 -18.65
CA GLN A 270 -21.10 0.77 -19.07
C GLN A 270 -21.67 0.02 -17.86
N LEU A 271 -22.97 0.19 -17.60
CA LEU A 271 -23.65 -0.48 -16.47
C LEU A 271 -23.48 -2.00 -16.46
N THR A 272 -23.36 -2.62 -17.64
CA THR A 272 -23.12 -4.07 -17.82
C THR A 272 -21.74 -4.54 -17.37
N ASP A 273 -20.80 -3.62 -17.17
CA ASP A 273 -19.41 -3.88 -16.81
C ASP A 273 -19.02 -3.34 -15.43
N GLY A 274 -19.99 -2.89 -14.61
CA GLY A 274 -19.75 -2.15 -13.38
C GLY A 274 -18.72 -2.79 -12.44
N PHE A 275 -18.83 -4.10 -12.18
CA PHE A 275 -17.85 -4.82 -11.36
C PHE A 275 -16.45 -4.87 -12.00
N ARG A 276 -16.36 -5.08 -13.32
CA ARG A 276 -15.08 -5.12 -14.04
C ARG A 276 -14.39 -3.76 -13.98
N GLN A 277 -15.14 -2.68 -14.15
CA GLN A 277 -14.62 -1.32 -14.04
C GLN A 277 -14.16 -1.02 -12.60
N MET A 278 -14.94 -1.41 -11.60
CA MET A 278 -14.59 -1.24 -10.18
C MET A 278 -13.32 -2.04 -9.81
N ALA A 279 -13.07 -3.19 -10.42
CA ALA A 279 -11.88 -3.98 -10.18
C ALA A 279 -10.57 -3.21 -10.52
N GLU A 280 -10.60 -2.28 -11.48
CA GLU A 280 -9.46 -1.39 -11.75
C GLU A 280 -9.14 -0.49 -10.54
N MET A 281 -10.19 0.00 -9.86
CA MET A 281 -10.05 0.83 -8.66
C MET A 281 -9.40 0.04 -7.51
N VAL A 282 -9.90 -1.18 -7.32
CA VAL A 282 -9.40 -2.12 -6.30
C VAL A 282 -7.95 -2.53 -6.58
N ASN A 283 -7.55 -2.67 -7.84
CA ASN A 283 -6.15 -2.98 -8.15
C ASN A 283 -5.22 -1.84 -7.73
N VAL A 284 -5.52 -0.59 -8.07
CA VAL A 284 -4.66 0.54 -7.65
C VAL A 284 -4.67 0.72 -6.13
N SER A 285 -5.81 0.51 -5.45
CA SER A 285 -5.87 0.57 -3.98
C SER A 285 -4.99 -0.50 -3.31
N ARG A 286 -4.87 -1.69 -3.91
CA ARG A 286 -3.99 -2.77 -3.41
C ARG A 286 -2.52 -2.39 -3.46
N LEU A 287 -2.05 -1.70 -4.51
CA LEU A 287 -0.68 -1.20 -4.58
C LEU A 287 -0.42 -0.13 -3.52
N SER A 288 -1.37 0.79 -3.32
CA SER A 288 -1.31 1.75 -2.19
C SER A 288 -1.19 1.04 -0.85
N ASN A 289 -1.96 -0.01 -0.62
CA ASN A 289 -1.92 -0.75 0.63
C ASN A 289 -0.60 -1.52 0.84
N ALA A 290 -0.03 -2.07 -0.24
CA ALA A 290 1.31 -2.66 -0.23
C ALA A 290 2.37 -1.63 0.16
N MET A 291 2.34 -0.42 -0.43
CA MET A 291 3.21 0.69 -0.04
C MET A 291 3.07 1.05 1.45
N ARG A 292 1.83 1.12 1.96
CA ARG A 292 1.60 1.44 3.38
C ARG A 292 2.18 0.39 4.31
N ALA A 293 2.01 -0.89 3.97
CA ALA A 293 2.62 -1.98 4.73
C ALA A 293 4.16 -1.84 4.76
N THR A 294 4.78 -1.51 3.63
CA THR A 294 6.22 -1.24 3.53
C THR A 294 6.66 -0.08 4.43
N ALA A 295 5.91 1.03 4.41
CA ALA A 295 6.19 2.20 5.26
C ALA A 295 6.10 1.86 6.76
N LEU A 296 5.08 1.12 7.19
CA LEU A 296 4.96 0.66 8.58
C LEU A 296 6.13 -0.25 8.99
N MET A 297 6.56 -1.16 8.11
CA MET A 297 7.74 -1.99 8.37
C MET A 297 9.00 -1.13 8.53
N ARG A 298 9.16 -0.08 7.72
CA ARG A 298 10.31 0.81 7.86
C ARG A 298 10.29 1.59 9.16
N ARG A 299 9.14 2.17 9.52
CA ARG A 299 9.01 2.86 10.80
C ARG A 299 9.30 1.91 11.96
N ALA A 300 8.75 0.70 11.94
CA ALA A 300 8.99 -0.32 12.95
C ALA A 300 10.48 -0.68 13.10
N VAL A 301 11.18 -0.90 11.99
CA VAL A 301 12.63 -1.18 12.00
C VAL A 301 13.44 -0.02 12.59
N ARG A 302 13.09 1.22 12.24
CA ARG A 302 13.75 2.41 12.81
C ARG A 302 13.63 2.43 14.33
N GLU A 303 12.40 2.35 14.82
CA GLU A 303 12.08 2.39 16.24
C GLU A 303 12.84 1.30 17.02
N SER A 304 12.94 0.10 16.44
CA SER A 304 13.71 -1.00 17.00
C SER A 304 15.20 -0.74 17.04
N ILE A 305 15.81 -0.25 15.95
CA ILE A 305 17.25 0.04 15.91
C ILE A 305 17.60 1.13 16.94
N ASP A 306 16.86 2.24 16.92
CA ASP A 306 17.15 3.38 17.80
C ASP A 306 16.97 2.95 19.28
N HIS A 307 15.90 2.21 19.61
CA HIS A 307 15.69 1.69 20.97
C HIS A 307 16.80 0.73 21.41
N THR A 308 17.19 -0.23 20.57
CA THR A 308 18.15 -1.27 20.93
C THR A 308 19.57 -0.75 21.10
N ARG A 309 19.92 0.37 20.45
CA ARG A 309 21.20 1.07 20.65
C ARG A 309 21.29 1.74 22.02
N GLU A 310 20.20 2.29 22.51
CA GLU A 310 20.18 2.99 23.81
C GLU A 310 19.95 2.03 24.98
N ARG A 311 19.11 1.01 24.77
CA ARG A 311 18.75 0.05 25.82
C ARG A 311 19.93 -0.87 26.16
N HIS A 312 20.34 -0.89 27.41
CA HIS A 312 21.37 -1.82 27.90
C HIS A 312 20.74 -3.00 28.64
N VAL A 313 21.20 -4.22 28.33
CA VAL A 313 20.81 -5.46 29.00
C VAL A 313 22.05 -6.32 29.18
N PHE A 314 22.23 -6.92 30.36
CA PHE A 314 23.41 -7.75 30.67
C PHE A 314 24.76 -7.07 30.35
N GLY A 315 24.85 -5.76 30.62
CA GLY A 315 26.12 -5.00 30.54
C GLY A 315 26.53 -4.48 29.16
N LYS A 316 25.71 -4.65 28.10
CA LYS A 316 25.96 -4.07 26.77
C LYS A 316 24.67 -3.57 26.09
N PRO A 317 24.76 -2.72 25.06
CA PRO A 317 23.60 -2.35 24.24
C PRO A 317 22.87 -3.59 23.73
N LEU A 318 21.54 -3.52 23.70
CA LEU A 318 20.68 -4.60 23.21
C LEU A 318 20.96 -4.90 21.74
N PHE A 319 21.34 -3.89 20.95
CA PHE A 319 21.81 -4.02 19.57
C PHE A 319 23.04 -4.93 19.42
N ASP A 320 23.85 -5.09 20.46
CA ASP A 320 25.06 -5.94 20.47
C ASP A 320 24.78 -7.35 21.02
N GLN A 321 23.55 -7.65 21.42
CA GLN A 321 23.15 -8.99 21.85
C GLN A 321 22.96 -9.91 20.64
N PRO A 322 23.62 -11.09 20.57
CA PRO A 322 23.58 -11.93 19.37
C PRO A 322 22.17 -12.30 18.91
N LEU A 323 21.29 -12.67 19.85
CA LEU A 323 19.92 -13.01 19.54
C LEU A 323 19.14 -11.81 19.00
N MET A 324 19.32 -10.62 19.59
CA MET A 324 18.65 -9.41 19.09
C MET A 324 19.10 -9.06 17.68
N ARG A 325 20.39 -9.22 17.36
CA ARG A 325 20.89 -9.03 15.98
C ARG A 325 20.23 -9.99 15.00
N ALA A 326 20.06 -11.25 15.40
CA ALA A 326 19.35 -12.26 14.62
C ALA A 326 17.86 -11.93 14.44
N THR A 327 17.21 -11.28 15.43
CA THR A 327 15.84 -10.77 15.31
C THR A 327 15.74 -9.57 14.38
N LEU A 328 16.66 -8.60 14.49
CA LEU A 328 16.64 -7.35 13.72
C LEU A 328 16.94 -7.58 12.23
N LEU A 329 17.82 -8.52 11.90
CA LEU A 329 18.30 -8.72 10.53
C LEU A 329 17.16 -9.02 9.55
N PRO A 330 16.28 -10.03 9.75
CA PRO A 330 15.16 -10.28 8.85
C PRO A 330 14.19 -9.09 8.72
N MET A 331 13.98 -8.31 9.79
CA MET A 331 13.13 -7.12 9.73
C MET A 331 13.72 -6.06 8.81
N ILE A 332 15.05 -5.85 8.86
CA ILE A 332 15.77 -4.93 7.98
C ILE A 332 15.63 -5.37 6.52
N ILE A 333 15.90 -6.65 6.24
CA ILE A 333 15.82 -7.23 4.89
C ILE A 333 14.40 -7.14 4.33
N ASP A 334 13.37 -7.51 5.10
CA ASP A 334 11.98 -7.46 4.65
C ASP A 334 11.54 -6.05 4.24
N ALA A 335 11.87 -5.04 5.05
CA ALA A 335 11.48 -3.67 4.78
C ALA A 335 12.18 -3.09 3.53
N GLU A 336 13.46 -3.43 3.33
CA GLU A 336 14.21 -2.99 2.15
C GLU A 336 13.75 -3.70 0.87
N ALA A 337 13.56 -5.02 0.93
CA ALA A 337 13.00 -5.84 -0.15
C ALA A 337 11.60 -5.34 -0.58
N ALA A 338 10.78 -4.99 0.41
CA ALA A 338 9.43 -4.48 0.20
C ALA A 338 9.41 -3.12 -0.50
N LEU A 339 10.37 -2.24 -0.23
CA LEU A 339 10.50 -0.95 -0.90
C LEU A 339 10.81 -1.15 -2.39
N HIS A 340 11.74 -2.06 -2.71
CA HIS A 340 12.09 -2.39 -4.09
C HIS A 340 10.88 -2.90 -4.88
N LEU A 341 10.10 -3.83 -4.31
CA LEU A 341 8.91 -4.36 -4.98
C LEU A 341 7.83 -3.28 -5.22
N VAL A 342 7.60 -2.39 -4.24
CA VAL A 342 6.62 -1.31 -4.38
C VAL A 342 7.03 -0.33 -5.49
N VAL A 343 8.32 0.04 -5.53
CA VAL A 343 8.85 0.94 -6.55
C VAL A 343 8.84 0.29 -7.94
N GLU A 344 9.16 -1.01 -8.04
CA GLU A 344 9.04 -1.77 -9.29
C GLU A 344 7.60 -1.78 -9.81
N ALA A 345 6.62 -2.12 -8.97
CA ALA A 345 5.21 -2.11 -9.35
C ALA A 345 4.72 -0.70 -9.74
N ALA A 346 5.23 0.35 -9.09
CA ALA A 346 4.96 1.73 -9.46
C ALA A 346 5.57 2.12 -10.81
N ALA A 347 6.78 1.67 -11.12
CA ALA A 347 7.42 1.89 -12.42
C ALA A 347 6.60 1.22 -13.53
N ARG A 348 6.23 -0.06 -13.36
CA ARG A 348 5.36 -0.78 -14.31
C ARG A 348 3.98 -0.13 -14.45
N LEU A 349 3.42 0.46 -13.39
CA LEU A 349 2.16 1.21 -13.48
C LEU A 349 2.31 2.50 -14.32
N THR A 350 3.46 3.17 -14.24
CA THR A 350 3.75 4.35 -15.07
C THR A 350 3.81 3.99 -16.55
N GLU A 351 4.49 2.89 -16.88
CA GLU A 351 4.57 2.36 -18.26
C GLU A 351 3.20 1.87 -18.76
N ALA A 352 2.43 1.18 -17.93
CA ALA A 352 1.08 0.72 -18.27
C ALA A 352 0.11 1.88 -18.57
N ASP A 353 0.25 2.99 -17.83
CA ASP A 353 -0.50 4.23 -18.06
C ASP A 353 -0.03 4.97 -19.32
N ALA A 354 1.22 4.79 -19.73
CA ALA A 354 1.77 5.27 -21.00
C ALA A 354 1.38 4.36 -22.20
N GLY A 355 0.70 3.24 -21.95
CA GLY A 355 0.16 2.36 -22.99
C GLY A 355 0.91 1.04 -23.19
N ASP A 356 1.93 0.74 -22.37
CA ASP A 356 2.66 -0.53 -22.45
C ASP A 356 1.78 -1.70 -21.97
N ALA A 357 1.50 -2.63 -22.89
CA ALA A 357 0.68 -3.81 -22.63
C ALA A 357 1.39 -4.84 -21.72
N ALA A 358 2.70 -5.04 -21.89
CA ALA A 358 3.47 -5.98 -21.08
C ALA A 358 3.58 -5.46 -19.64
N ALA A 359 3.80 -4.15 -19.47
CA ALA A 359 3.78 -3.53 -18.14
C ALA A 359 2.41 -3.66 -17.47
N ARG A 360 1.30 -3.54 -18.23
CA ARG A 360 -0.05 -3.74 -17.71
C ARG A 360 -0.29 -5.17 -17.21
N GLU A 361 0.19 -6.17 -17.95
CA GLU A 361 0.14 -7.57 -17.51
C GLU A 361 0.96 -7.79 -16.23
N LEU A 362 2.15 -7.20 -16.14
CA LEU A 362 2.96 -7.25 -14.92
C LEU A 362 2.26 -6.62 -13.72
N VAL A 363 1.68 -5.42 -13.86
CA VAL A 363 0.94 -4.76 -12.78
C VAL A 363 -0.21 -5.64 -12.26
N ARG A 364 -0.90 -6.36 -13.16
CA ARG A 364 -2.04 -7.22 -12.82
C ARG A 364 -1.66 -8.35 -11.86
N VAL A 365 -0.41 -8.81 -11.87
CA VAL A 365 0.11 -9.87 -10.97
C VAL A 365 0.99 -9.32 -9.85
N LEU A 366 1.85 -8.33 -10.09
CA LEU A 366 2.73 -7.75 -9.06
C LEU A 366 1.94 -7.12 -7.93
N THR A 367 0.84 -6.43 -8.26
CA THR A 367 0.00 -5.75 -7.30
C THR A 367 -0.64 -6.69 -6.26
N PRO A 368 -1.35 -7.77 -6.66
CA PRO A 368 -1.87 -8.73 -5.68
C PRO A 368 -0.76 -9.50 -4.95
N LEU A 369 0.37 -9.83 -5.59
CA LEU A 369 1.52 -10.46 -4.92
C LEU A 369 2.08 -9.57 -3.80
N ALA A 370 2.38 -8.30 -4.13
CA ALA A 370 2.85 -7.31 -3.16
C ALA A 370 1.85 -7.14 -2.01
N LYS A 371 0.57 -6.97 -2.31
CA LYS A 371 -0.46 -6.81 -1.28
C LYS A 371 -0.59 -8.06 -0.39
N HIS A 372 -0.53 -9.26 -0.97
CA HIS A 372 -0.62 -10.53 -0.22
C HIS A 372 0.51 -10.64 0.82
N THR A 373 1.76 -10.55 0.36
CA THR A 373 2.92 -10.87 1.18
C THR A 373 3.30 -9.70 2.09
N LEU A 374 3.32 -8.46 1.58
CA LEU A 374 3.79 -7.30 2.36
C LEU A 374 2.87 -6.98 3.54
N CYS A 375 1.56 -7.07 3.35
CA CYS A 375 0.62 -6.86 4.46
C CYS A 375 0.74 -7.94 5.54
N LYS A 376 1.12 -9.18 5.17
CA LYS A 376 1.39 -10.24 6.15
C LYS A 376 2.70 -9.97 6.90
N ARG A 377 3.77 -9.59 6.19
CA ARG A 377 5.06 -9.27 6.79
C ARG A 377 5.00 -8.07 7.72
N ALA A 378 4.23 -7.04 7.37
CA ALA A 378 4.05 -5.87 8.22
C ALA A 378 3.50 -6.22 9.61
N ARG A 379 2.59 -7.19 9.74
CA ARG A 379 2.09 -7.65 11.05
C ARG A 379 3.20 -8.30 11.89
N SER A 380 4.03 -9.13 11.26
CA SER A 380 5.17 -9.75 11.95
C SER A 380 6.19 -8.70 12.38
N VAL A 381 6.63 -7.84 11.46
CA VAL A 381 7.66 -6.82 11.73
C VAL A 381 7.20 -5.80 12.79
N THR A 382 5.95 -5.35 12.74
CA THR A 382 5.41 -4.43 13.77
C THR A 382 5.20 -5.12 15.12
N GLY A 383 4.84 -6.40 15.14
CA GLY A 383 4.78 -7.23 16.35
C GLY A 383 6.15 -7.38 17.01
N GLU A 384 7.16 -7.78 16.25
CA GLU A 384 8.55 -7.87 16.71
C GLU A 384 9.04 -6.51 17.23
N ALA A 385 8.77 -5.42 16.51
CA ALA A 385 9.18 -4.08 16.96
C ALA A 385 8.53 -3.67 18.29
N MET A 386 7.27 -4.05 18.50
CA MET A 386 6.59 -3.84 19.78
C MET A 386 7.26 -4.64 20.89
N GLU A 387 7.56 -5.92 20.66
CA GLU A 387 8.22 -6.80 21.64
C GLU A 387 9.65 -6.36 21.95
N ILE A 388 10.41 -5.93 20.95
CA ILE A 388 11.78 -5.41 21.10
C ILE A 388 11.84 -4.25 22.09
N ARG A 389 10.80 -3.39 22.13
CA ARG A 389 10.69 -2.28 23.08
C ARG A 389 10.24 -2.72 24.49
N GLY A 390 9.81 -3.98 24.64
CA GLY A 390 9.36 -4.56 25.91
C GLY A 390 8.06 -3.94 26.42
N GLY A 391 7.93 -3.78 27.74
CA GLY A 391 6.72 -3.23 28.36
C GLY A 391 6.32 -1.85 27.83
N ASN A 392 7.30 -1.01 27.46
CA ASN A 392 7.05 0.28 26.84
C ASN A 392 6.45 0.16 25.43
N GLY A 393 6.75 -0.91 24.70
CA GLY A 393 6.11 -1.18 23.41
C GLY A 393 4.62 -1.44 23.54
N TYR A 394 4.13 -1.85 24.71
CA TYR A 394 2.73 -2.22 24.94
C TYR A 394 1.84 -1.07 25.43
N ILE A 395 2.40 0.11 25.68
CA ILE A 395 1.66 1.29 26.13
C ILE A 395 1.52 2.31 24.99
N GLU A 396 0.35 2.96 24.89
CA GLU A 396 0.00 3.87 23.79
C GLU A 396 0.79 5.20 23.80
N ASP A 397 1.63 5.44 24.81
CA ASP A 397 2.58 6.57 24.83
C ASP A 397 3.67 6.42 23.76
N TRP A 398 3.92 5.19 23.31
CA TRP A 398 4.86 4.89 22.23
C TRP A 398 4.11 4.61 20.92
N VAL A 399 4.80 4.76 19.80
CA VAL A 399 4.19 4.55 18.47
C VAL A 399 3.87 3.07 18.18
N ASN A 400 4.52 2.14 18.87
CA ASN A 400 4.47 0.70 18.57
C ASN A 400 3.04 0.11 18.58
N PRO A 401 2.15 0.37 19.56
CA PRO A 401 0.78 -0.13 19.52
C PRO A 401 0.02 0.39 18.30
N ARG A 402 0.19 1.67 17.94
CA ARG A 402 -0.44 2.25 16.74
C ARG A 402 0.02 1.55 15.47
N LEU A 403 1.33 1.36 15.29
CA LEU A 403 1.87 0.63 14.12
C LEU A 403 1.32 -0.79 14.02
N LEU A 404 1.24 -1.51 15.15
CA LEU A 404 0.69 -2.86 15.19
C LEU A 404 -0.80 -2.86 14.81
N ARG A 405 -1.61 -2.01 15.47
CA ARG A 405 -3.06 -1.89 15.23
C ARG A 405 -3.34 -1.57 13.76
N ASP A 406 -2.55 -0.69 13.16
CA ASP A 406 -2.68 -0.27 11.76
C ASP A 406 -2.22 -1.34 10.76
N ALA A 407 -1.11 -2.03 11.03
CA ALA A 407 -0.58 -3.08 10.16
C ALA A 407 -1.56 -4.26 9.99
N HIS A 408 -2.36 -4.57 11.01
CA HIS A 408 -3.39 -5.60 10.91
C HIS A 408 -4.45 -5.29 9.83
N LEU A 409 -4.83 -4.01 9.68
CA LEU A 409 -5.86 -3.60 8.73
C LEU A 409 -5.47 -3.88 7.27
N GLY A 410 -4.19 -3.69 6.93
CA GLY A 410 -3.64 -3.92 5.59
C GLY A 410 -3.96 -5.32 5.02
N SER A 411 -3.95 -6.32 5.89
CA SER A 411 -4.22 -7.71 5.51
C SER A 411 -5.71 -8.06 5.35
N ILE A 412 -6.61 -7.15 5.74
CA ILE A 412 -8.06 -7.38 5.82
C ILE A 412 -8.78 -6.64 4.69
N TRP A 413 -8.60 -5.32 4.60
CA TRP A 413 -9.28 -4.51 3.58
C TRP A 413 -8.69 -4.73 2.18
N GLU A 414 -9.43 -4.33 1.15
CA GLU A 414 -9.06 -4.49 -0.27
C GLU A 414 -8.73 -5.95 -0.67
N GLY A 415 -9.30 -6.92 0.08
CA GLY A 415 -9.20 -8.36 -0.10
C GLY A 415 -8.30 -9.06 0.93
N SER A 416 -8.82 -10.05 1.66
CA SER A 416 -8.01 -10.79 2.64
C SER A 416 -6.88 -11.59 1.98
N SER A 417 -5.84 -11.99 2.74
CA SER A 417 -4.69 -12.72 2.19
C SER A 417 -5.07 -13.92 1.33
N ASN A 418 -6.06 -14.73 1.74
CA ASN A 418 -6.52 -15.88 0.97
C ASN A 418 -7.24 -15.46 -0.32
N VAL A 419 -8.10 -14.44 -0.25
CA VAL A 419 -8.80 -13.90 -1.43
C VAL A 419 -7.82 -13.40 -2.48
N ILE A 420 -6.75 -12.73 -2.04
CA ILE A 420 -5.71 -12.23 -2.93
C ILE A 420 -4.88 -13.37 -3.51
N ALA A 421 -4.58 -14.40 -2.74
CA ALA A 421 -3.90 -15.59 -3.27
C ALA A 421 -4.76 -16.28 -4.36
N LEU A 422 -6.08 -16.36 -4.16
CA LEU A 422 -7.00 -16.87 -5.20
C LEU A 422 -7.05 -15.97 -6.44
N ASP A 423 -6.87 -14.65 -6.30
CA ASP A 423 -6.73 -13.74 -7.45
C ASP A 423 -5.41 -14.00 -8.20
N VAL A 424 -4.32 -14.30 -7.50
CA VAL A 424 -3.06 -14.73 -8.13
C VAL A 424 -3.26 -16.05 -8.90
N LEU A 425 -3.95 -17.05 -8.32
CA LEU A 425 -4.28 -18.29 -9.04
C LEU A 425 -5.09 -18.01 -10.31
N ARG A 426 -6.01 -17.05 -10.25
CA ARG A 426 -6.80 -16.63 -11.42
C ARG A 426 -5.92 -16.00 -12.50
N CYS A 427 -4.95 -15.15 -12.12
CA CYS A 427 -3.95 -14.61 -13.03
C CYS A 427 -3.11 -15.73 -13.68
N MET A 428 -2.65 -16.71 -12.91
CA MET A 428 -1.93 -17.87 -13.44
C MET A 428 -2.76 -18.64 -14.47
N ARG A 429 -4.02 -18.96 -14.16
CA ARG A 429 -4.90 -19.72 -15.07
C ARG A 429 -5.23 -18.97 -16.36
N ARG A 430 -5.43 -17.65 -16.29
CA ARG A 430 -5.90 -16.85 -17.45
C ARG A 430 -4.79 -16.23 -18.28
N GLN A 431 -3.65 -15.93 -17.66
CA GLN A 431 -2.58 -15.12 -18.25
C GLN A 431 -1.20 -15.77 -18.09
N ALA A 432 -1.12 -17.01 -17.58
CA ALA A 432 0.14 -17.70 -17.30
C ALA A 432 1.11 -16.85 -16.46
N ALA A 433 0.57 -16.09 -15.51
CA ALA A 433 1.31 -15.00 -14.84
C ALA A 433 2.62 -15.45 -14.16
N HIS A 434 2.71 -16.69 -13.69
CA HIS A 434 3.95 -17.26 -13.13
C HIS A 434 5.05 -17.43 -14.19
N ARG A 435 4.68 -17.74 -15.44
CA ARG A 435 5.60 -17.77 -16.58
C ARG A 435 6.00 -16.36 -16.97
N THR A 436 5.03 -15.43 -17.07
CA THR A 436 5.33 -14.01 -17.37
C THR A 436 6.35 -13.42 -16.38
N LEU A 437 6.20 -13.72 -15.08
CA LEU A 437 7.17 -13.32 -14.07
C LEU A 437 8.54 -13.98 -14.30
N ALA A 438 8.59 -15.30 -14.53
CA ALA A 438 9.83 -16.00 -14.80
C ALA A 438 10.54 -15.49 -16.06
N ASP A 439 9.82 -15.20 -17.13
CA ASP A 439 10.37 -14.66 -18.38
C ASP A 439 10.86 -13.22 -18.18
N THR A 440 10.18 -12.44 -17.33
CA THR A 440 10.53 -11.04 -17.06
C THR A 440 11.75 -10.90 -16.14
N TYR A 441 11.83 -11.72 -15.09
CA TYR A 441 12.80 -11.58 -14.01
C TYR A 441 13.90 -12.65 -14.01
N GLY A 442 13.66 -13.83 -14.60
CA GLY A 442 14.53 -14.99 -14.51
C GLY A 442 15.90 -14.83 -15.15
N ASP A 443 16.01 -14.01 -16.19
CA ASP A 443 17.26 -13.73 -16.88
C ASP A 443 17.94 -12.43 -16.43
N ARG A 444 17.32 -11.65 -15.54
CA ARG A 444 17.83 -10.32 -15.15
C ARG A 444 19.10 -10.40 -14.31
N VAL A 445 19.19 -11.40 -13.43
CA VAL A 445 20.37 -11.65 -12.57
C VAL A 445 20.62 -13.16 -12.48
N ALA A 446 21.89 -13.55 -12.63
CA ALA A 446 22.28 -14.96 -12.75
C ALA A 446 21.99 -15.76 -11.48
N GLU A 447 22.13 -15.12 -10.32
CA GLU A 447 21.96 -15.68 -8.98
C GLU A 447 20.54 -16.22 -8.74
N THR A 448 19.53 -15.63 -9.39
CA THR A 448 18.11 -16.01 -9.19
C THR A 448 17.56 -16.91 -10.30
N ARG A 449 18.33 -17.18 -11.36
CA ARG A 449 17.90 -17.92 -12.55
C ARG A 449 17.31 -19.29 -12.19
N GLU A 450 18.06 -20.08 -11.42
CA GLU A 450 17.63 -21.43 -11.04
C GLU A 450 16.35 -21.39 -10.18
N ARG A 451 16.21 -20.39 -9.29
CA ARG A 451 14.99 -20.21 -8.49
C ARG A 451 13.79 -19.94 -9.39
N TRP A 452 13.94 -19.08 -10.38
CA TRP A 452 12.87 -18.80 -11.35
C TRP A 452 12.51 -20.01 -12.21
N GLU A 453 13.47 -20.82 -12.65
CA GLU A 453 13.21 -22.07 -13.37
C GLU A 453 12.42 -23.07 -12.50
N ARG A 454 12.81 -23.23 -11.23
CA ARG A 454 12.09 -24.07 -10.26
C ARG A 454 10.67 -23.53 -10.02
N LEU A 455 10.51 -22.22 -9.84
CA LEU A 455 9.21 -21.60 -9.61
C LEU A 455 8.29 -21.72 -10.83
N ARG A 456 8.82 -21.56 -12.05
CA ARG A 456 8.08 -21.78 -13.29
C ARG A 456 7.52 -23.21 -13.35
N THR A 457 8.41 -24.19 -13.14
CA THR A 457 8.06 -25.62 -13.13
C THR A 457 7.04 -25.94 -12.05
N LYS A 458 7.22 -25.40 -10.84
CA LYS A 458 6.29 -25.57 -9.71
C LYS A 458 4.92 -24.95 -10.00
N GLY A 459 4.87 -23.81 -10.67
CA GLY A 459 3.62 -23.16 -11.06
C GLY A 459 2.85 -23.96 -12.10
N ASP A 460 3.56 -24.51 -13.10
CA ASP A 460 2.98 -25.42 -14.09
C ASP A 460 2.40 -26.67 -13.42
N ALA A 461 3.18 -27.34 -12.58
CA ALA A 461 2.72 -28.50 -11.81
C ALA A 461 1.54 -28.17 -10.88
N LEU A 462 1.52 -26.97 -10.27
CA LEU A 462 0.40 -26.52 -9.45
C LEU A 462 -0.89 -26.40 -10.26
N LEU A 463 -0.82 -25.91 -11.51
CA LEU A 463 -2.00 -25.78 -12.37
C LEU A 463 -2.53 -27.11 -12.91
N GLU A 464 -1.73 -28.18 -12.86
CA GLU A 464 -2.15 -29.56 -13.22
C GLU A 464 -2.89 -30.29 -12.09
N LEU A 465 -2.80 -29.79 -10.85
CA LEU A 465 -3.49 -30.39 -9.70
C LEU A 465 -5.02 -30.21 -9.79
N PRO A 466 -5.82 -31.04 -9.08
CA PRO A 466 -7.25 -30.78 -8.91
C PRO A 466 -7.52 -29.39 -8.33
N PRO A 467 -8.62 -28.70 -8.69
CA PRO A 467 -8.87 -27.31 -8.29
C PRO A 467 -8.73 -27.02 -6.80
N GLU A 468 -9.24 -27.89 -5.93
CA GLU A 468 -9.15 -27.74 -4.47
C GLU A 468 -7.69 -27.75 -3.98
N GLU A 469 -6.85 -28.63 -4.53
CA GLU A 469 -5.42 -28.71 -4.21
C GLU A 469 -4.67 -27.46 -4.69
N GLN A 470 -5.07 -26.86 -5.82
CA GLN A 470 -4.50 -25.58 -6.27
C GLN A 470 -4.78 -24.48 -5.25
N GLU A 471 -6.02 -24.40 -4.76
CA GLU A 471 -6.44 -23.40 -3.77
C GLU A 471 -5.75 -23.60 -2.41
N MET A 472 -5.54 -24.85 -1.97
CA MET A 472 -4.81 -25.14 -0.73
C MET A 472 -3.34 -24.69 -0.79
N ARG A 473 -2.72 -24.72 -1.97
CA ARG A 473 -1.28 -24.50 -2.14
C ARG A 473 -0.91 -23.10 -2.61
N ILE A 474 -1.84 -22.37 -3.22
CA ILE A 474 -1.54 -21.07 -3.87
C ILE A 474 -0.99 -20.04 -2.90
N GLY A 475 -1.46 -20.00 -1.64
CA GLY A 475 -0.99 -19.02 -0.66
C GLY A 475 0.53 -19.06 -0.46
N ARG A 476 1.09 -20.27 -0.30
CA ARG A 476 2.54 -20.46 -0.18
C ARG A 476 3.28 -20.13 -1.48
N TYR A 477 2.73 -20.55 -2.62
CA TYR A 477 3.35 -20.28 -3.92
C TYR A 477 3.38 -18.77 -4.25
N ALA A 478 2.34 -18.02 -3.87
CA ALA A 478 2.31 -16.56 -4.01
C ALA A 478 3.38 -15.88 -3.15
N ASP A 479 3.61 -16.35 -1.92
CA ASP A 479 4.72 -15.85 -1.09
C ASP A 479 6.10 -16.15 -1.73
N GLU A 480 6.28 -17.33 -2.32
CA GLU A 480 7.53 -17.72 -3.00
C GLU A 480 7.79 -16.87 -4.26
N LEU A 481 6.76 -16.65 -5.10
CA LEU A 481 6.85 -15.75 -6.27
C LEU A 481 7.23 -14.33 -5.84
N THR A 482 6.57 -13.80 -4.81
CA THR A 482 6.83 -12.43 -4.34
C THR A 482 8.26 -12.30 -3.83
N ARG A 483 8.73 -13.27 -3.05
CA ARG A 483 10.10 -13.30 -2.50
C ARG A 483 11.16 -13.43 -3.59
N ALA A 484 10.91 -14.19 -4.67
CA ALA A 484 11.81 -14.25 -5.81
C ALA A 484 11.91 -12.92 -6.56
N VAL A 485 10.79 -12.20 -6.78
CA VAL A 485 10.84 -10.84 -7.36
C VAL A 485 11.67 -9.91 -6.49
N MET A 486 11.43 -9.92 -5.17
CA MET A 486 12.21 -9.11 -4.22
C MET A 486 13.71 -9.42 -4.29
N GLU A 487 14.07 -10.70 -4.25
CA GLU A 487 15.46 -11.17 -4.34
C GLU A 487 16.13 -10.67 -5.64
N THR A 488 15.48 -10.85 -6.79
CA THR A 488 15.99 -10.35 -8.09
C THR A 488 16.22 -8.84 -8.05
N LEU A 489 15.27 -8.06 -7.55
CA LEU A 489 15.37 -6.59 -7.48
C LEU A 489 16.48 -6.12 -6.54
N LEU A 490 16.74 -6.84 -5.45
CA LEU A 490 17.85 -6.55 -4.55
C LEU A 490 19.20 -6.81 -5.22
N TYR A 491 19.34 -7.90 -5.98
CA TYR A 491 20.57 -8.15 -6.75
C TYR A 491 20.80 -7.08 -7.83
N GLU A 492 19.76 -6.62 -8.53
CA GLU A 492 19.87 -5.50 -9.46
C GLU A 492 20.41 -4.23 -8.78
N GLN A 493 19.89 -3.92 -7.58
CA GLN A 493 20.34 -2.79 -6.78
C GLN A 493 21.79 -2.98 -6.33
N GLY A 494 22.14 -4.17 -5.80
CA GLY A 494 23.51 -4.51 -5.39
C GLY A 494 24.51 -4.35 -6.54
N ALA A 495 24.17 -4.85 -7.72
CA ALA A 495 25.00 -4.73 -8.91
C ALA A 495 25.14 -3.27 -9.37
N HIS A 496 24.07 -2.47 -9.24
CA HIS A 496 24.11 -1.04 -9.56
C HIS A 496 25.01 -0.26 -8.58
N GLU A 497 24.84 -0.43 -7.27
CA GLU A 497 25.65 0.24 -6.25
C GLU A 497 27.12 -0.16 -6.32
N ALA A 498 27.42 -1.44 -6.54
CA ALA A 498 28.78 -1.93 -6.73
C ALA A 498 29.48 -1.23 -7.90
N ARG A 499 28.79 -1.08 -9.04
CA ARG A 499 29.36 -0.42 -10.23
C ARG A 499 29.51 1.10 -10.08
N THR A 500 28.58 1.75 -9.39
CA THR A 500 28.50 3.22 -9.35
C THR A 500 29.23 3.85 -8.17
N THR A 501 29.31 3.14 -7.04
CA THR A 501 29.86 3.67 -5.78
C THR A 501 30.96 2.79 -5.19
N GLY A 502 31.09 1.53 -5.64
CA GLY A 502 31.97 0.54 -5.01
C GLY A 502 31.47 0.05 -3.65
N ASN A 503 30.25 0.40 -3.23
CA ASN A 503 29.66 -0.07 -1.99
C ASN A 503 28.96 -1.43 -2.18
N GLY A 504 29.35 -2.42 -1.39
CA GLY A 504 28.76 -3.76 -1.37
C GLY A 504 27.52 -3.91 -0.49
N ARG A 505 27.03 -2.86 0.18
CA ARG A 505 25.90 -2.94 1.12
C ARG A 505 24.67 -3.61 0.52
N ALA A 506 24.16 -3.09 -0.60
CA ALA A 506 22.97 -3.66 -1.25
C ALA A 506 23.20 -5.08 -1.79
N LEU A 507 24.42 -5.43 -2.20
CA LEU A 507 24.76 -6.81 -2.56
C LEU A 507 24.70 -7.75 -1.34
N LEU A 508 25.19 -7.30 -0.18
CA LEU A 508 25.07 -8.06 1.07
C LEU A 508 23.59 -8.21 1.49
N VAL A 509 22.76 -7.19 1.31
CA VAL A 509 21.30 -7.29 1.51
C VAL A 509 20.70 -8.38 0.61
N ALA A 510 21.03 -8.38 -0.69
CA ALA A 510 20.52 -9.35 -1.65
C ALA A 510 20.91 -10.80 -1.26
N ARG A 511 22.18 -11.02 -0.93
CA ARG A 511 22.68 -12.34 -0.49
C ARG A 511 22.09 -12.78 0.84
N THR A 512 21.89 -11.85 1.76
CA THR A 512 21.20 -12.13 3.02
C THR A 512 19.75 -12.52 2.78
N CYS A 513 19.07 -11.86 1.84
CA CYS A 513 17.73 -12.25 1.41
C CYS A 513 17.73 -13.69 0.89
N THR A 514 18.62 -14.04 -0.05
CA THR A 514 18.78 -15.43 -0.52
C THR A 514 18.98 -16.42 0.62
N ALA A 515 19.92 -16.14 1.53
CA ALA A 515 20.23 -17.03 2.63
C ALA A 515 19.02 -17.25 3.57
N LEU A 516 18.29 -16.18 3.92
CA LEU A 516 17.09 -16.28 4.76
C LEU A 516 15.91 -16.97 4.05
N LEU A 517 15.88 -16.98 2.71
CA LEU A 517 14.90 -17.73 1.94
C LEU A 517 15.20 -19.24 1.92
N ASP A 518 16.48 -19.59 1.91
CA ASP A 518 16.92 -20.99 1.82
C ASP A 518 17.03 -21.65 3.21
N ASP A 519 17.49 -20.91 4.22
CA ASP A 519 17.57 -21.33 5.62
C ASP A 519 17.24 -20.15 6.57
N PRO A 520 15.96 -19.98 6.95
CA PRO A 520 15.54 -18.85 7.79
C PRO A 520 16.09 -18.90 9.22
N ASP A 521 16.55 -20.07 9.70
CA ASP A 521 17.01 -20.26 11.08
C ASP A 521 18.52 -19.97 11.24
N THR A 522 19.25 -19.85 10.12
CA THR A 522 20.71 -19.63 10.12
C THR A 522 21.07 -18.30 9.42
N PRO A 523 20.89 -17.14 10.09
CA PRO A 523 21.27 -15.85 9.52
C PRO A 523 22.78 -15.79 9.20
N PRO A 524 23.18 -15.24 8.04
CA PRO A 524 24.59 -15.16 7.66
C PRO A 524 25.43 -14.36 8.65
N ARG A 525 26.57 -14.94 9.07
CA ARG A 525 27.49 -14.30 10.01
C ARG A 525 27.97 -12.93 9.50
N THR A 526 28.36 -12.84 8.23
CA THR A 526 28.80 -11.60 7.59
C THR A 526 27.75 -10.49 7.70
N ALA A 527 26.47 -10.81 7.48
CA ALA A 527 25.38 -9.84 7.62
C ALA A 527 25.16 -9.40 9.06
N LEU A 528 25.29 -10.33 10.02
CA LEU A 528 25.22 -10.01 11.44
C LEU A 528 26.40 -9.16 11.90
N ASP A 529 27.60 -9.38 11.39
CA ASP A 529 28.79 -8.60 11.75
C ASP A 529 28.68 -7.17 11.18
N HIS A 530 28.05 -6.99 10.01
CA HIS A 530 27.79 -5.70 9.35
C HIS A 530 26.35 -5.16 9.53
N LEU A 531 25.64 -5.56 10.59
CA LEU A 531 24.24 -5.17 10.79
C LEU A 531 24.05 -3.64 10.87
N ALA A 532 25.02 -2.91 11.42
CA ALA A 532 24.96 -1.46 11.55
C ALA A 532 24.97 -0.78 10.17
N GLU A 533 25.86 -1.23 9.29
CA GLU A 533 25.99 -0.73 7.92
C GLU A 533 24.72 -1.04 7.13
N LEU A 534 24.17 -2.25 7.26
CA LEU A 534 22.89 -2.63 6.64
C LEU A 534 21.74 -1.74 7.12
N ALA A 535 21.68 -1.46 8.42
CA ALA A 535 20.62 -0.68 9.06
C ALA A 535 20.67 0.83 8.75
N GLU A 536 21.86 1.39 8.55
CA GLU A 536 22.09 2.84 8.52
C GLU A 536 22.70 3.37 7.20
N GLY A 537 23.04 2.49 6.27
CA GLY A 537 23.55 2.89 4.96
C GLY A 537 25.07 3.08 4.93
N GLY A 538 25.79 2.27 5.72
CA GLY A 538 27.25 2.28 5.76
C GLY A 538 27.90 1.71 4.51
N HIS A 539 29.19 1.99 4.34
CA HIS A 539 30.00 1.39 3.28
C HIS A 539 30.46 -0.01 3.70
N ILE A 540 30.24 -1.00 2.83
CA ILE A 540 30.75 -2.36 2.97
C ILE A 540 31.66 -2.63 1.78
N PRO A 541 32.90 -3.12 1.98
CA PRO A 541 33.78 -3.50 0.87
C PRO A 541 33.13 -4.57 -0.02
N LEU A 542 33.38 -4.52 -1.33
CA LEU A 542 32.80 -5.49 -2.27
C LEU A 542 33.27 -6.91 -1.97
N GLU A 543 34.55 -7.09 -1.63
CA GLU A 543 35.09 -8.40 -1.28
C GLU A 543 34.31 -9.05 -0.12
N THR A 544 33.93 -8.25 0.88
CA THR A 544 33.15 -8.71 2.04
C THR A 544 31.72 -9.08 1.65
N ALA A 545 31.10 -8.33 0.73
CA ALA A 545 29.76 -8.65 0.24
C ALA A 545 29.76 -9.86 -0.70
N GLU A 546 30.86 -10.12 -1.40
CA GLU A 546 31.02 -11.23 -2.34
C GLU A 546 31.40 -12.55 -1.68
N GLU A 547 31.93 -12.51 -0.45
CA GLU A 547 32.24 -13.71 0.33
C GLU A 547 31.03 -14.66 0.34
N PRO A 548 31.22 -15.96 0.04
CA PRO A 548 30.17 -16.94 0.18
C PRO A 548 29.64 -16.89 1.61
N ALA A 549 28.32 -16.86 1.79
CA ALA A 549 27.72 -16.89 3.11
C ALA A 549 28.28 -18.11 3.87
N ALA A 550 29.22 -17.84 4.79
CA ALA A 550 29.82 -18.88 5.61
C ALA A 550 28.70 -19.37 6.52
N HIS A 551 28.02 -20.43 6.09
CA HIS A 551 27.13 -21.17 6.96
C HIS A 551 28.00 -21.62 8.12
N ALA A 552 27.55 -21.38 9.35
CA ALA A 552 28.19 -21.95 10.52
C ALA A 552 28.18 -23.47 10.29
N ARG A 553 29.29 -24.03 9.82
CA ARG A 553 29.51 -25.47 9.85
C ARG A 553 29.33 -25.81 11.31
N ALA A 554 28.26 -26.54 11.63
CA ALA A 554 28.04 -27.07 12.96
C ALA A 554 29.32 -27.82 13.35
N ALA A 555 30.12 -27.20 14.22
CA ALA A 555 31.19 -27.88 14.91
C ALA A 555 30.52 -28.74 15.99
N HIS A 556 29.91 -29.85 15.55
CA HIS A 556 29.60 -30.97 16.41
C HIS A 556 30.61 -32.07 16.10
N ALA A 557 31.72 -32.02 16.85
CA ALA A 557 32.55 -33.17 17.20
C ALA A 557 32.46 -33.34 18.71
#